data_AF-A0A4U9D6V5-F1
#
_entry.id   AF-A0A4U9D6V5-F1
#
_cell.length_a   1.000
_cell.length_b   1.000
_cell.length_c   1.000
_cell.angle_alpha   90.00
_cell.angle_beta   90.00
_cell.angle_gamma   90.00
#
_symmetry.space_group_name_H-M   'P 1'
#
loop_
_entity.id
_entity.type
_entity.pdbx_description
1 polymer ?
#
loop_
_entity_poly.entity_id
_entity_poly.type
_entity_poly.pdbx_seq_one_letter_code
_entity_poly.pdbx_strand_id
1 'polypeptide(L)'
;MPAGLKTIAVTHSADKHALARQLGANHVVANGKALREMGGADVLLVTTNHFNAAEDALTGLRADGRVVLCGLILTGRSRSLPKACRFT
;
A
#
# COMPACT_ATOMS: atom_id res chain seq x y z
N MET A 1 -6.50 20.60 6.32
CA MET A 1 -6.32 19.41 7.18
C MET A 1 -6.62 18.19 6.30
N PRO A 2 -5.72 17.21 6.12
CA PRO A 2 -6.13 15.95 5.50
C PRO A 2 -7.24 15.32 6.36
N ALA A 3 -8.10 14.49 5.78
CA ALA A 3 -9.44 14.11 6.26
C ALA A 3 -9.53 13.35 7.62
N GLY A 4 -8.64 13.58 8.58
CA GLY A 4 -8.60 12.92 9.88
C GLY A 4 -8.04 11.49 9.84
N LEU A 5 -7.56 11.04 8.68
CA LEU A 5 -7.05 9.70 8.47
C LEU A 5 -5.60 9.57 8.95
N LYS A 6 -5.30 8.50 9.69
CA LYS A 6 -3.92 8.11 10.02
C LYS A 6 -3.26 7.58 8.75
N THR A 7 -2.27 8.31 8.24
CA THR A 7 -1.62 7.99 6.97
C THR A 7 -0.29 7.28 7.23
N ILE A 8 -0.10 6.11 6.63
CA ILE A 8 1.13 5.31 6.76
C ILE A 8 1.70 5.11 5.36
N ALA A 9 2.92 5.58 5.13
CA ALA A 9 3.62 5.33 3.87
C ALA A 9 4.37 3.98 3.96
N VAL A 10 4.18 3.12 2.97
CA VAL A 10 4.95 1.87 2.83
C VAL A 10 6.01 2.07 1.76
N THR A 11 7.28 2.03 2.14
CA THR A 11 8.40 2.13 1.18
C THR A 11 9.67 1.50 1.72
N HIS A 12 10.39 0.76 0.87
CA HIS A 12 11.73 0.24 1.20
C HIS A 12 12.83 1.29 0.97
N SER A 13 12.52 2.38 0.25
CA SER A 13 13.46 3.42 -0.15
C SER A 13 13.64 4.43 0.98
N ALA A 14 14.77 4.34 1.68
CA ALA A 14 15.10 5.24 2.79
C ALA A 14 15.12 6.73 2.37
N ASP A 15 15.51 7.01 1.12
CA ASP A 15 15.49 8.34 0.50
C ASP A 15 14.09 8.96 0.45
N LYS A 16 13.03 8.14 0.45
CA LYS A 16 11.64 8.62 0.38
C LYS A 16 11.04 8.90 1.75
N HIS A 17 11.72 8.58 2.84
CA HIS A 17 11.17 8.70 4.19
C HIS A 17 10.90 10.16 4.60
N ALA A 18 11.79 11.08 4.21
CA ALA A 18 11.61 12.51 4.48
C ALA A 18 10.45 13.08 3.64
N LEU A 19 10.44 12.76 2.35
CA LEU A 19 9.37 13.16 1.43
C LEU A 19 8.00 12.64 1.88
N ALA A 20 7.90 11.38 2.31
CA ALA A 20 6.66 10.79 2.80
C ALA A 20 6.07 11.57 3.99
N ARG A 21 6.93 11.99 4.93
CA ARG A 21 6.49 12.81 6.08
C ARG A 21 6.06 14.21 5.65
N GLN A 22 6.78 14.84 4.71
CA GLN A 22 6.39 16.14 4.15
C GLN A 22 5.03 16.09 3.44
N LEU A 23 4.70 14.95 2.80
CA LEU A 23 3.39 14.70 2.18
C LEU A 23 2.28 14.37 3.19
N GLY A 24 2.59 14.32 4.50
CA GLY A 24 1.62 14.10 5.56
C GLY A 24 1.54 12.66 6.08
N ALA A 25 2.49 11.79 5.76
CA ALA A 25 2.56 10.47 6.39
C ALA A 25 2.90 10.60 7.88
N ASN A 26 2.03 10.09 8.75
CA ASN A 26 2.27 10.02 10.19
C ASN A 26 3.37 9.01 10.52
N HIS A 27 3.41 7.91 9.78
CA HIS A 27 4.42 6.87 9.92
C HIS A 27 4.93 6.41 8.56
N VAL A 28 6.14 5.85 8.57
CA VAL A 28 6.75 5.22 7.40
C VAL A 28 7.20 3.82 7.81
N VAL A 29 6.83 2.81 7.05
CA VAL A 29 7.18 1.41 7.29
C VAL A 29 7.76 0.77 6.03
N ALA A 30 8.57 -0.27 6.23
CA ALA A 30 9.25 -0.92 5.13
C ALA A 30 8.37 -1.93 4.39
N ASN A 31 7.44 -2.61 5.07
CA ASN A 31 6.75 -3.78 4.56
C ASN A 31 5.36 -3.97 5.20
N GLY A 32 4.59 -4.92 4.68
CA GLY A 32 3.26 -5.24 5.21
C GLY A 32 3.27 -5.83 6.63
N LYS A 33 4.34 -6.53 7.03
CA LYS A 33 4.48 -7.03 8.41
C LYS A 33 4.53 -5.87 9.42
N ALA A 34 5.40 -4.89 9.18
CA ALA A 34 5.52 -3.70 10.02
C ALA A 34 4.22 -2.87 10.00
N LEU A 35 3.52 -2.82 8.84
CA LEU A 35 2.19 -2.21 8.77
C LEU A 35 1.20 -2.92 9.70
N ARG A 36 1.19 -4.26 9.73
CA ARG A 36 0.32 -5.07 10.58
C ARG A 36 0.61 -4.92 12.07
N GLU A 37 1.88 -4.83 12.44
CA GLU A 37 2.32 -4.59 13.82
C GLU A 37 1.83 -3.24 14.35
N MET A 38 1.65 -2.23 13.47
CA MET A 38 1.02 -0.95 13.83
C MET A 38 -0.52 -0.99 13.87
N GLY A 39 -1.12 -2.15 13.69
CA GLY A 39 -2.56 -2.40 13.66
C GLY A 39 -3.08 -2.78 12.27
N GLY A 40 -2.33 -2.53 11.19
CA GLY A 40 -2.78 -2.77 9.82
C GLY A 40 -3.61 -1.63 9.25
N ALA A 41 -3.79 -1.65 7.92
CA ALA A 41 -4.51 -0.63 7.17
C ALA A 41 -5.95 -1.06 6.84
N ASP A 42 -6.88 -0.12 6.90
CA ASP A 42 -8.27 -0.30 6.41
C ASP A 42 -8.36 -0.06 4.90
N VAL A 43 -7.55 0.87 4.38
CA VAL A 43 -7.46 1.17 2.96
C VAL A 43 -5.99 1.21 2.56
N LEU A 44 -5.63 0.43 1.55
CA LEU A 44 -4.32 0.45 0.92
C LEU A 44 -4.43 1.13 -0.45
N LEU A 45 -3.88 2.34 -0.56
CA LEU A 45 -3.72 3.05 -1.85
C LEU A 45 -2.38 2.66 -2.48
N VAL A 46 -2.44 1.97 -3.61
CA VAL A 46 -1.28 1.46 -4.33
C VAL A 46 -1.04 2.33 -5.55
N THR A 47 0.07 3.07 -5.54
CA THR A 47 0.53 3.91 -6.67
C THR A 47 1.83 3.41 -7.29
N THR A 48 2.30 2.23 -6.88
CA THR A 48 3.55 1.64 -7.37
C THR A 48 3.32 0.81 -8.63
N ASN A 49 4.31 0.82 -9.51
CA ASN A 49 4.41 -0.09 -10.65
C ASN A 49 5.08 -1.44 -10.27
N HIS A 50 5.63 -1.56 -9.06
CA HIS A 50 6.25 -2.79 -8.57
C HIS A 50 5.25 -3.63 -7.78
N PHE A 51 4.68 -4.65 -8.44
CA PHE A 51 3.69 -5.55 -7.85
C PHE A 51 4.19 -6.27 -6.60
N ASN A 52 5.46 -6.68 -6.52
CA ASN A 52 5.99 -7.36 -5.34
C ASN A 52 5.88 -6.50 -4.07
N ALA A 53 6.08 -5.18 -4.19
CA ALA A 53 5.93 -4.27 -3.06
C ALA A 53 4.46 -4.09 -2.66
N ALA A 54 3.55 -4.12 -3.64
CA ALA A 54 2.11 -4.10 -3.37
C ALA A 54 1.64 -5.41 -2.70
N GLU A 55 2.08 -6.57 -3.21
CA GLU A 55 1.77 -7.88 -2.64
C GLU A 55 2.28 -8.02 -1.20
N ASP A 56 3.49 -7.55 -0.91
CA ASP A 56 3.99 -7.51 0.45
C ASP A 56 3.15 -6.57 1.33
N ALA A 57 2.80 -5.37 0.86
CA ALA A 57 1.96 -4.44 1.59
C ALA A 57 0.54 -4.98 1.89
N LEU A 58 -0.01 -5.83 1.00
CA LEU A 58 -1.31 -6.50 1.22
C LEU A 58 -1.33 -7.36 2.48
N THR A 59 -0.19 -7.90 2.91
CA THR A 59 -0.11 -8.68 4.16
C THR A 59 -0.43 -7.84 5.40
N GLY A 60 -0.25 -6.52 5.30
CA GLY A 60 -0.57 -5.54 6.33
C GLY A 60 -2.00 -5.00 6.29
N LEU A 61 -2.83 -5.48 5.37
CA LEU A 61 -4.23 -5.09 5.28
C LEU A 61 -5.07 -5.79 6.36
N ARG A 62 -6.03 -5.07 6.96
CA ARG A 62 -6.99 -5.65 7.91
C ARG A 62 -7.98 -6.58 7.19
N ALA A 63 -8.61 -7.47 7.96
CA ALA A 63 -9.81 -8.16 7.48
C ALA A 63 -10.85 -7.10 7.07
N ASP A 64 -11.49 -7.29 5.91
CA ASP A 64 -12.37 -6.31 5.25
C ASP A 64 -11.69 -5.03 4.73
N GLY A 65 -10.37 -4.94 4.75
CA GLY A 65 -9.67 -3.81 4.16
C GLY A 65 -9.89 -3.70 2.64
N ARG A 66 -9.78 -2.49 2.11
CA ARG A 66 -9.95 -2.19 0.70
C ARG A 66 -8.63 -1.84 0.05
N VAL A 67 -8.49 -2.20 -1.22
CA VAL A 67 -7.31 -1.87 -2.02
C VAL A 67 -7.74 -0.98 -3.16
N VAL A 68 -7.09 0.16 -3.31
CA VAL A 68 -7.29 1.10 -4.42
C VAL A 68 -6.00 1.12 -5.24
N LEU A 69 -6.08 0.61 -6.46
CA LEU A 69 -4.98 0.67 -7.42
C LEU A 69 -5.12 1.94 -8.26
N CYS A 70 -4.17 2.86 -8.10
CA CYS A 70 -4.17 4.13 -8.80
C CYS A 70 -2.95 4.21 -9.73
N GLY A 71 -3.18 4.40 -11.03
CA GLY A 71 -2.11 4.50 -12.04
C GLY A 71 -1.73 3.18 -12.72
N LEU A 72 -2.56 2.14 -12.61
CA LEU A 72 -2.34 0.90 -13.34
C LEU A 72 -2.73 1.04 -14.81
N ILE A 73 -1.76 0.92 -15.73
CA ILE A 73 -2.05 0.70 -17.15
C ILE A 73 -2.10 -0.81 -17.39
N LEU A 74 -3.30 -1.33 -17.63
CA LEU A 74 -3.53 -2.72 -18.06
C LEU A 74 -3.10 -2.87 -19.54
N THR A 75 -1.80 -2.79 -19.82
CA THR A 75 -1.28 -3.21 -21.13
C THR A 75 -1.16 -4.72 -21.13
N GLY A 76 -1.96 -5.38 -21.96
CA GLY A 76 -2.12 -6.83 -22.01
C GLY A 76 -0.82 -7.61 -22.18
N ARG A 77 -0.22 -8.02 -21.05
CA ARG A 77 0.45 -9.31 -20.90
C ARG A 77 -0.17 -9.96 -19.69
N SER A 78 -0.93 -11.03 -19.92
CA SER A 78 -1.54 -11.88 -18.89
C SER A 78 -0.46 -12.38 -17.93
N ARG A 79 -0.22 -11.61 -16.87
CA ARG A 79 0.47 -12.08 -15.67
C ARG A 79 -0.60 -12.08 -14.60
N SER A 80 -0.99 -13.29 -14.21
CA SER A 80 -2.10 -13.59 -13.31
C SER A 80 -2.15 -12.59 -12.16
N LEU A 81 -3.28 -11.87 -12.04
CA LEU A 81 -3.60 -11.18 -10.80
C LEU A 81 -3.57 -12.23 -9.67
N PRO A 82 -2.91 -11.97 -8.54
CA PRO A 82 -3.00 -12.86 -7.39
C PRO A 82 -4.47 -13.02 -6.99
N LYS A 83 -4.86 -14.23 -6.57
CA LYS A 83 -6.26 -14.59 -6.24
C LYS A 83 -6.94 -13.61 -5.26
N ALA A 84 -6.15 -12.85 -4.50
CA ALA A 84 -6.59 -11.80 -3.59
C ALA A 84 -7.22 -10.56 -4.26
N CYS A 85 -7.03 -10.34 -5.56
CA CYS A 85 -7.65 -9.23 -6.31
C CYS A 85 -8.87 -9.66 -7.14
N ARG A 86 -9.37 -10.89 -6.96
CA ARG A 86 -10.61 -11.36 -7.61
C ARG A 86 -11.80 -10.98 -6.71
N PHE A 87 -12.34 -9.79 -6.91
CA PHE A 87 -13.60 -9.38 -6.30
C PHE A 87 -14.73 -10.22 -6.92
N THR A 88 -15.20 -11.24 -6.20
CA THR A 88 -16.52 -11.86 -6.41
C THR A 88 -17.63 -10.98 -5.88
#